data_AF-S7U0H3-F1
#
_entry.id   AF-S7U0H3-F1
#
_cell.length_a   1.000
_cell.length_b   1.000
_cell.length_c   1.000
_cell.angle_alpha   90.00
_cell.angle_beta   90.00
_cell.angle_gamma   90.00
#
_symmetry.space_group_name_H-M   'P 1'
#
loop_
_entity.id
_entity.type
_entity.pdbx_description
1 polymer ?
#
loop_
_entity_poly.entity_id
_entity_poly.type
_entity_poly.pdbx_seq_one_letter_code
_entity_poly.pdbx_strand_id
1 'polypeptide(L)'
;MIKNRKEEWQMATKKATMIIEKDFKIAEIDKRIYGSFIEHLGRAVYGGIYEPGHPQADENGFRQDVIELVKELQVPIIRYPGGNFVSGYNWRMALGRKKSGHGGWIWHGGRWKRMKSG
;
A
#
# COMPACT_ATOMS: atom_id res chain seq x y z
N MET A 1 57.60 10.90 14.76
CA MET A 1 57.08 9.51 14.77
C MET A 1 55.67 9.54 15.33
N ILE A 2 54.65 9.50 14.48
CA ILE A 2 53.24 9.52 14.89
C ILE A 2 52.80 8.05 15.07
N LYS A 3 52.50 7.64 16.30
CA LYS A 3 51.94 6.31 16.58
C LYS A 3 50.47 6.29 16.12
N ASN A 4 50.18 5.40 15.18
CA ASN A 4 48.85 5.09 14.66
C ASN A 4 47.88 4.75 15.81
N ARG A 5 46.93 5.65 16.06
CA ARG A 5 45.78 5.41 16.92
C ARG A 5 44.68 4.76 16.09
N LYS A 6 44.78 3.45 15.87
CA LYS A 6 43.61 2.67 15.45
C LYS A 6 42.83 2.34 16.71
N GLU A 7 41.84 3.17 16.99
CA GLU A 7 40.86 2.92 18.05
C GLU A 7 40.07 1.66 17.68
N GLU A 8 40.33 0.58 18.41
CA GLU A 8 39.62 -0.69 18.31
C GLU A 8 38.22 -0.49 18.91
N TRP A 9 37.23 -0.25 18.06
CA TRP A 9 35.82 -0.33 18.45
C TRP A 9 35.47 -1.79 18.71
N GLN A 10 35.73 -2.26 19.93
CA GLN A 10 35.22 -3.53 20.43
C GLN A 10 33.69 -3.47 20.42
N MET A 11 33.07 -4.10 19.43
CA MET A 11 31.63 -4.30 19.35
C MET A 11 31.22 -5.25 20.48
N ALA A 12 30.96 -4.71 21.67
CA ALA A 12 30.46 -5.47 22.80
C ALA A 12 29.12 -6.10 22.42
N THR A 13 29.09 -7.44 22.32
CA THR A 13 27.88 -8.19 22.04
C THR A 13 26.91 -8.09 23.21
N LYS A 14 25.71 -7.56 22.95
CA LYS A 14 24.64 -7.47 23.95
C LYS A 14 23.85 -8.77 23.98
N LYS A 15 23.59 -9.27 25.18
CA LYS A 15 22.75 -10.47 25.40
C LYS A 15 21.32 -10.07 25.72
N ALA A 16 20.35 -10.83 25.22
CA ALA A 16 18.93 -10.70 25.52
C ALA A 16 18.33 -12.09 25.80
N THR A 17 17.26 -12.14 26.59
CA THR A 17 16.52 -13.36 26.92
C THR A 17 15.04 -13.20 26.58
N MET A 18 14.37 -14.31 26.25
CA MET A 18 12.94 -14.36 25.94
C MET A 18 12.36 -15.68 26.48
N ILE A 19 11.18 -15.62 27.09
CA ILE A 19 10.43 -16.79 27.57
C ILE A 19 9.18 -16.91 26.69
N ILE A 20 8.89 -18.11 26.19
CA ILE A 20 7.69 -18.43 25.42
C ILE A 20 6.92 -19.51 26.18
N GLU A 21 5.79 -19.15 26.76
CA GLU A 21 4.93 -20.04 27.56
C GLU A 21 3.55 -20.14 26.93
N LYS A 22 3.05 -21.38 26.76
CA LYS A 22 1.81 -21.69 26.04
C LYS A 22 0.56 -21.25 26.80
N ASP A 23 0.61 -21.30 28.13
CA ASP A 23 -0.55 -20.96 28.97
C ASP A 23 -0.68 -19.44 29.20
N PHE A 24 0.38 -18.67 28.94
CA PHE A 24 0.40 -17.21 29.03
C PHE A 24 -0.03 -16.54 27.72
N LYS A 25 -1.32 -16.65 27.39
CA LYS A 25 -1.90 -16.10 26.15
C LYS A 25 -2.47 -14.69 26.37
N ILE A 26 -2.28 -13.80 25.38
CA ILE A 26 -2.91 -12.47 25.36
C ILE A 26 -4.35 -12.58 24.81
N ALA A 27 -4.48 -13.00 23.54
CA ALA A 27 -5.74 -13.15 22.83
C ALA A 27 -5.55 -14.01 21.57
N GLU A 28 -6.67 -14.43 20.95
CA GLU A 28 -6.66 -14.95 19.58
C GLU A 28 -6.26 -13.86 18.58
N ILE A 29 -5.50 -14.25 17.55
CA ILE A 29 -5.05 -13.31 16.52
C ILE A 29 -6.18 -13.06 15.52
N ASP A 30 -6.71 -11.84 15.52
CA ASP A 30 -7.61 -11.39 14.45
C ASP A 30 -6.80 -11.18 13.17
N LYS A 31 -7.09 -11.95 12.12
CA LYS A 31 -6.38 -11.87 10.84
C LYS A 31 -6.40 -10.45 10.24
N ARG A 32 -7.40 -9.62 10.56
CA ARG A 32 -7.52 -8.25 10.04
C ARG A 32 -6.35 -7.34 10.44
N ILE A 33 -5.52 -7.71 11.41
CA ILE A 33 -4.26 -6.99 11.69
C ILE A 33 -3.27 -7.06 10.51
N TYR A 34 -3.42 -8.03 9.61
CA TYR A 34 -2.65 -8.18 8.37
C TYR A 34 -3.30 -7.49 7.17
N GLY A 35 -4.25 -6.56 7.42
CA GLY A 35 -4.92 -5.79 6.38
C GLY A 35 -4.00 -4.83 5.62
N SER A 36 -4.47 -4.38 4.46
CA SER A 36 -3.77 -3.42 3.59
C SER A 36 -4.66 -2.22 3.23
N PHE A 37 -4.12 -1.29 2.45
CA PHE A 37 -4.78 -0.05 2.08
C PHE A 37 -4.45 0.36 0.64
N ILE A 38 -5.49 0.66 -0.16
CA ILE A 38 -5.38 1.20 -1.51
C ILE A 38 -6.09 2.56 -1.58
N GLU A 39 -5.36 3.56 -2.07
CA GLU A 39 -5.83 4.93 -2.28
C GLU A 39 -5.62 5.34 -3.74
N HIS A 40 -6.45 6.25 -4.27
CA HIS A 40 -6.18 6.93 -5.54
C HIS A 40 -5.04 7.94 -5.38
N LEU A 41 -3.84 7.44 -5.09
CA LEU A 41 -2.64 8.21 -4.84
C LEU A 41 -1.48 7.64 -5.66
N GLY A 42 -0.83 8.52 -6.44
CA GLY A 42 0.28 8.14 -7.31
C GLY A 42 -0.09 6.99 -8.24
N ARG A 43 0.62 5.86 -8.10
CA ARG A 43 0.46 4.66 -8.93
C ARG A 43 -0.21 3.48 -8.22
N ALA A 44 -0.81 3.68 -7.04
CA ALA A 44 -1.42 2.57 -6.30
C ALA A 44 -2.60 1.94 -7.08
N VAL A 45 -3.48 2.77 -7.64
CA VAL A 45 -4.56 2.33 -8.53
C VAL A 45 -4.08 2.27 -9.98
N TYR A 46 -3.81 3.42 -10.59
CA TYR A 46 -3.45 3.53 -12.01
C TYR A 46 -1.96 3.24 -12.23
N GLY A 47 -1.65 2.21 -13.01
CA GLY A 47 -0.29 1.70 -13.19
C GLY A 47 0.23 0.85 -12.02
N GLY A 48 -0.68 0.49 -11.10
CA GLY A 48 -0.48 -0.45 -10.00
C GLY A 48 -1.43 -1.63 -10.17
N ILE A 49 -2.54 -1.65 -9.42
CA ILE A 49 -3.53 -2.73 -9.57
C ILE A 49 -4.29 -2.66 -10.91
N TYR A 50 -4.41 -1.48 -11.53
CA TYR A 50 -5.17 -1.25 -12.76
C TYR A 50 -4.30 -0.64 -13.87
N GLU A 51 -4.09 -1.37 -14.95
CA GLU A 51 -3.28 -0.97 -16.11
C GLU A 51 -3.72 -1.71 -17.38
N PRO A 52 -4.78 -1.25 -18.09
CA PRO A 52 -5.38 -1.98 -19.22
C PRO A 52 -4.44 -2.29 -20.40
N GLY A 53 -3.34 -1.54 -20.56
CA GLY A 53 -2.34 -1.79 -21.60
C GLY A 53 -1.23 -2.75 -21.19
N HIS A 54 -1.24 -3.25 -19.95
CA HIS A 54 -0.20 -4.15 -19.46
C HIS A 54 -0.33 -5.53 -20.12
N PRO A 55 0.78 -6.20 -20.49
CA PRO A 55 0.73 -7.51 -21.15
C PRO A 55 0.00 -8.60 -20.33
N GLN A 56 -0.04 -8.43 -19.01
CA GLN A 56 -0.71 -9.32 -18.06
C GLN A 56 -1.99 -8.70 -17.49
N ALA A 57 -2.65 -7.81 -18.24
CA ALA A 57 -3.95 -7.28 -17.85
C ALA A 57 -5.08 -8.23 -18.23
N ASP A 58 -6.09 -8.36 -17.37
CA ASP A 58 -7.34 -9.06 -17.71
C ASP A 58 -8.29 -8.19 -18.54
N GLU A 59 -9.44 -8.77 -18.88
CA GLU A 59 -10.55 -8.10 -19.59
C GLU A 59 -11.07 -6.84 -18.89
N ASN A 60 -10.88 -6.73 -17.58
CA ASN A 60 -11.28 -5.57 -16.79
C ASN A 60 -10.15 -4.53 -16.69
N GLY A 61 -8.93 -4.88 -17.09
CA GLY A 61 -7.74 -4.04 -17.05
C GLY A 61 -6.97 -4.11 -15.72
N PHE A 62 -7.25 -5.10 -14.87
CA PHE A 62 -6.44 -5.35 -13.67
C PHE A 62 -5.21 -6.16 -14.02
N ARG A 63 -4.15 -6.00 -13.24
CA ARG A 63 -2.89 -6.70 -13.43
C ARG A 63 -2.87 -8.05 -12.71
N GLN A 64 -2.77 -9.14 -13.47
CA GLN A 64 -2.80 -10.51 -12.95
C GLN A 64 -1.56 -10.83 -12.12
N ASP A 65 -0.39 -10.35 -12.52
CA ASP A 65 0.83 -10.48 -11.74
C ASP A 65 0.70 -9.83 -10.35
N VAL A 66 0.07 -8.66 -10.27
CA VAL A 66 -0.20 -7.98 -9.00
C VAL A 66 -1.24 -8.74 -8.17
N ILE A 67 -2.29 -9.27 -8.81
CA ILE A 67 -3.32 -10.08 -8.13
C ILE A 67 -2.71 -11.32 -7.48
N GLU A 68 -1.84 -12.05 -8.19
CA GLU A 68 -1.21 -13.26 -7.65
C GLU A 68 -0.29 -12.94 -6.46
N LEU A 69 0.48 -11.85 -6.52
CA LEU A 69 1.28 -11.38 -5.36
C LEU A 69 0.39 -11.01 -4.15
N VAL A 70 -0.75 -10.35 -4.38
CA VAL A 70 -1.67 -10.00 -3.28
C VAL A 70 -2.31 -11.25 -2.66
N LYS A 71 -2.62 -12.28 -3.47
CA LYS A 71 -3.10 -13.58 -2.98
C LYS A 71 -2.04 -14.30 -2.15
N GLU A 72 -0.79 -14.29 -2.59
CA GLU A 72 0.34 -14.88 -1.85
C GLU A 72 0.52 -14.24 -0.48
N LEU A 73 0.32 -12.91 -0.38
CA LEU A 73 0.34 -12.16 0.88
C LEU A 73 -0.84 -12.45 1.81
N GLN A 74 -1.89 -13.14 1.33
CA GLN A 74 -3.08 -13.50 2.09
C GLN A 74 -3.76 -12.32 2.79
N VAL A 75 -3.79 -11.15 2.14
CA VAL A 75 -4.37 -9.92 2.70
C VAL A 75 -5.86 -10.11 2.98
N PRO A 76 -6.31 -10.07 4.25
CA PRO A 76 -7.69 -10.42 4.61
C PRO A 76 -8.68 -9.26 4.47
N ILE A 77 -8.18 -8.02 4.42
CA ILE A 77 -9.01 -6.82 4.27
C ILE A 77 -8.21 -5.71 3.59
N ILE A 78 -8.86 -4.96 2.70
CA ILE A 78 -8.28 -3.79 2.03
C ILE A 78 -9.18 -2.58 2.29
N ARG A 79 -8.63 -1.51 2.87
CA ARG A 79 -9.31 -0.21 2.94
C ARG A 79 -9.28 0.47 1.57
N TYR A 80 -10.39 1.09 1.14
CA TYR A 80 -10.51 1.82 -0.12
C TYR A 80 -11.75 2.75 -0.08
N PRO A 81 -11.82 3.88 -0.82
CA PRO A 81 -10.80 4.57 -1.60
C PRO A 81 -10.08 5.64 -0.76
N GLY A 82 -9.70 5.28 0.46
CA GLY A 82 -9.53 6.19 1.61
C GLY A 82 -8.37 7.20 1.56
N GLY A 83 -7.86 7.55 2.74
CA GLY A 83 -6.79 8.54 2.87
C GLY A 83 -7.28 9.96 2.64
N ASN A 84 -6.40 10.83 2.15
CA ASN A 84 -6.76 12.23 1.89
C ASN A 84 -7.65 12.37 0.65
N PHE A 85 -7.55 11.41 -0.29
CA PHE A 85 -8.37 11.40 -1.50
C PHE A 85 -9.86 11.43 -1.20
N VAL A 86 -10.33 10.62 -0.25
CA VAL A 86 -11.77 10.46 0.03
C VAL A 86 -12.43 11.76 0.54
N SER A 87 -11.66 12.68 1.13
CA SER A 87 -12.17 13.93 1.71
C SER A 87 -12.85 14.88 0.71
N GLY A 88 -12.51 14.79 -0.58
CA GLY A 88 -13.13 15.59 -1.65
C GLY A 88 -13.71 14.75 -2.78
N TYR A 89 -13.82 13.43 -2.56
CA TYR A 89 -14.26 12.50 -3.57
C TYR A 89 -15.78 12.33 -3.57
N ASN A 90 -16.43 12.59 -4.70
CA ASN A 90 -17.84 12.30 -4.90
C ASN A 90 -18.00 10.91 -5.54
N TRP A 91 -18.35 9.91 -4.71
CA TRP A 91 -18.49 8.52 -5.12
C TRP A 91 -19.46 8.29 -6.29
N ARG A 92 -20.51 9.13 -6.43
CA ARG A 92 -21.48 9.02 -7.53
C ARG A 92 -20.83 9.21 -8.90
N MET A 93 -19.71 9.92 -8.97
CA MET A 93 -18.98 10.15 -10.23
C MET A 93 -18.26 8.89 -10.74
N ALA A 94 -18.05 7.88 -9.89
CA ALA A 94 -17.44 6.60 -10.30
C ALA A 94 -18.45 5.51 -10.62
N LEU A 95 -19.75 5.81 -10.54
CA LEU A 95 -20.80 4.88 -10.92
C LEU A 95 -21.17 5.02 -12.40
N GLY A 96 -21.63 3.92 -12.98
CA GLY A 96 -22.18 3.89 -14.33
C GLY A 96 -21.13 3.61 -15.41
N ARG A 97 -21.57 3.67 -16.67
CA ARG A 97 -20.69 3.42 -17.83
C ARG A 97 -19.53 4.40 -17.83
N LYS A 98 -18.33 3.90 -18.15
CA LYS A 98 -17.11 4.69 -18.31
C LYS A 98 -17.34 5.73 -19.43
N LYS A 99 -17.80 6.93 -19.06
CA LYS A 99 -17.91 8.07 -19.98
C LYS A 99 -16.55 8.76 -20.06
N SER A 100 -16.07 9.01 -21.27
CA SER A 100 -14.91 9.89 -21.51
C SER A 100 -15.16 11.26 -20.88
N GLY A 101 -14.42 11.62 -19.83
CA GLY A 101 -14.36 13.01 -19.34
C GLY A 101 -14.83 13.32 -17.91
N HIS A 102 -15.04 12.35 -17.02
CA HIS A 102 -15.36 12.65 -15.61
C HIS A 102 -14.10 12.61 -14.73
N GLY A 103 -13.33 13.70 -14.76
CA GLY A 103 -12.12 13.86 -13.95
C GLY A 103 -12.45 14.08 -12.48
N GLY A 104 -12.09 13.12 -11.62
CA GLY A 104 -12.10 13.31 -10.17
C GLY A 104 -11.09 14.36 -9.70
N TRP A 105 -11.26 14.85 -8.48
CA TRP A 105 -10.31 15.76 -7.84
C TRP A 105 -9.27 14.96 -7.06
N ILE A 106 -7.98 15.28 -7.21
CA ILE A 106 -6.87 14.69 -6.47
C ILE A 106 -6.21 15.75 -5.59
N TRP A 107 -5.74 15.35 -4.41
CA TRP A 107 -4.99 16.21 -3.49
C TRP A 107 -3.50 16.19 -3.86
N HIS A 108 -2.93 17.34 -4.19
CA HIS A 108 -1.51 17.46 -4.53
C HIS A 108 -0.89 18.68 -3.83
N GLY A 109 -0.19 18.44 -2.71
CA GLY A 109 0.60 19.46 -2.02
C GLY A 109 -0.18 20.74 -1.63
N GLY A 110 -1.34 20.60 -1.00
CA GLY A 110 -2.12 21.75 -0.49
C GLY A 110 -3.23 22.26 -1.42
N ARG A 111 -3.43 21.66 -2.61
CA ARG A 111 -4.47 22.08 -3.56
C ARG A 111 -5.16 20.89 -4.23
N TRP A 112 -6.46 21.03 -4.46
CA TRP A 112 -7.25 20.14 -5.30
C TRP A 112 -6.96 20.38 -6.78
N LYS A 113 -6.58 19.32 -7.50
CA LYS A 113 -6.39 19.35 -8.97
C LYS A 113 -7.39 18.41 -9.64
N ARG A 114 -7.96 18.84 -10.77
CA ARG A 114 -8.83 18.00 -11.59
C ARG A 114 -7.98 17.02 -12.40
N MET A 115 -8.22 15.71 -12.28
CA MET A 115 -7.63 14.72 -13.18
C MET A 115 -8.11 14.99 -14.61
N LYS A 116 -7.17 15.17 -15.55
CA LYS A 116 -7.50 15.16 -16.97
C LYS A 116 -7.52 13.71 -17.44
N SER A 117 -8.59 13.31 -18.13
CA SER A 117 -8.62 12.09 -18.92
C SER A 117 -7.63 12.25 -20.08
N GLY A 118 -6.61 11.39 -20.12
CA GLY A 118 -5.81 11.14 -21.32
C GLY A 118 -6.54 10.25 -22.29
#